data_AF-A0A0J6SZF2-F1
#
_entry.id   AF-A0A0J6SZF2-F1
#
_cell.length_a   1.000
_cell.length_b   1.000
_cell.length_c   1.000
_cell.angle_alpha   90.00
_cell.angle_beta   90.00
_cell.angle_gamma   90.00
#
_symmetry.space_group_name_H-M   'P 1'
#
loop_
_entity.id
_entity.type
_entity.pdbx_description
1 polymer ?
#
loop_
_entity_poly.entity_id
_entity_poly.type
_entity_poly.pdbx_seq_one_letter_code
_entity_poly.pdbx_strand_id
1 'polypeptide(L)'
;MATFSIAVAFGVRLLLVLLFLPFSALDKILNFRGAVGQAKQAVHATGPATALILVGLFVEIVMSLGILTGIADRFAAFVLAGYCGVTALLWKQFWKPGDFWSGGKGRELFWDFWKNLALAGGFLLVTFGTGASTVENFFSDPFASSNPYSVSETQR
;
A
#
# COMPACT_ATOMS: atom_id res chain seq x y z
N MET A 1 -28.93 -3.33 10.81
CA MET A 1 -28.19 -3.69 9.58
C MET A 1 -27.10 -2.66 9.24
N ALA A 2 -27.39 -1.35 9.26
CA ALA A 2 -26.41 -0.28 8.97
C ALA A 2 -25.09 -0.39 9.76
N THR A 3 -25.15 -0.61 11.08
CA THR A 3 -23.95 -0.76 11.93
C THR A 3 -23.06 -1.92 11.49
N PHE A 4 -23.66 -3.05 11.09
CA PHE A 4 -22.92 -4.21 10.62
C PHE A 4 -22.24 -3.90 9.27
N SER A 5 -22.95 -3.25 8.35
CA SER A 5 -22.38 -2.82 7.05
C SER A 5 -21.19 -1.87 7.24
N ILE A 6 -21.31 -0.88 8.12
CA ILE A 6 -20.22 0.05 8.46
C ILE A 6 -19.04 -0.72 9.07
N ALA A 7 -19.30 -1.64 10.00
CA ALA A 7 -18.25 -2.43 10.64
C ALA A 7 -17.49 -3.30 9.63
N VAL A 8 -18.20 -3.93 8.69
CA VAL A 8 -17.58 -4.70 7.60
C VAL A 8 -16.76 -3.78 6.69
N ALA A 9 -17.31 -2.66 6.25
CA ALA A 9 -16.61 -1.69 5.39
C ALA A 9 -15.34 -1.14 6.05
N PHE A 10 -15.39 -0.86 7.35
CA PHE A 10 -14.23 -0.44 8.12
C PHE A 10 -13.22 -1.58 8.28
N GLY A 11 -13.68 -2.78 8.63
CA GLY A 11 -12.84 -3.95 8.83
C GLY A 11 -12.02 -4.32 7.59
N VAL A 12 -12.63 -4.32 6.40
CA VAL A 12 -11.89 -4.63 5.16
C VAL A 12 -10.83 -3.58 4.82
N ARG A 13 -11.15 -2.28 5.03
CA ARG A 13 -10.19 -1.18 4.84
C ARG A 13 -9.05 -1.25 5.85
N LEU A 14 -9.36 -1.57 7.09
CA LEU A 14 -8.38 -1.78 8.15
C LEU A 14 -7.43 -2.93 7.80
N LEU A 15 -7.96 -4.08 7.36
CA LEU A 15 -7.13 -5.21 6.95
C LEU A 15 -6.16 -4.87 5.82
N LEU A 16 -6.56 -4.03 4.85
CA LEU A 16 -5.68 -3.59 3.77
C LEU A 16 -4.52 -2.73 4.28
N VAL A 17 -4.78 -1.83 5.24
CA VAL A 17 -3.76 -0.85 5.69
C VAL A 17 -2.94 -1.31 6.89
N LEU A 18 -3.38 -2.34 7.62
CA LEU A 18 -2.74 -2.81 8.86
C LEU A 18 -1.24 -3.10 8.69
N LEU A 19 -0.86 -3.64 7.53
CA LEU A 19 0.55 -3.90 7.20
C LEU A 19 1.40 -2.62 7.31
N PHE A 20 0.87 -1.49 6.84
CA PHE A 20 1.56 -0.20 6.85
C PHE A 20 1.41 0.49 8.21
N LEU A 21 0.15 0.71 8.63
CA LEU A 21 -0.19 1.35 9.88
C LEU A 21 -0.96 0.34 10.77
N PRO A 22 -0.40 -0.15 11.89
CA PRO A 22 0.77 0.39 12.58
C PRO A 22 2.09 -0.35 12.30
N PHE A 23 2.07 -1.55 11.73
CA PHE A 23 3.23 -2.45 11.81
C PHE A 23 4.48 -1.92 11.09
N SER A 24 4.37 -1.50 9.83
CA SER A 24 5.52 -1.00 9.07
C SER A 24 5.99 0.38 9.56
N ALA A 25 5.04 1.27 9.89
CA ALA A 25 5.35 2.61 10.38
C ALA A 25 6.09 2.56 11.73
N LEU A 26 5.62 1.74 12.68
CA LEU A 26 6.28 1.56 13.96
C LEU A 26 7.68 0.96 13.80
N ASP A 27 7.84 -0.05 12.94
CA ASP A 27 9.16 -0.64 12.68
C ASP A 27 10.14 0.40 12.11
N LYS A 28 9.70 1.25 11.16
CA LYS A 28 10.54 2.34 10.62
C LYS A 28 10.88 3.41 11.65
N ILE A 29 9.97 3.71 12.57
CA ILE A 29 10.22 4.70 13.64
C ILE A 29 11.23 4.14 14.64
N LEU A 30 11.08 2.88 15.06
CA LEU A 30 11.96 2.24 16.04
C LEU A 30 13.32 1.85 15.46
N ASN A 31 13.35 1.40 14.19
CA ASN A 31 14.53 0.91 13.49
C ASN A 31 14.92 1.79 12.30
N PHE A 32 14.88 3.11 12.49
CA PHE A 32 15.14 4.07 11.41
C PHE A 32 16.51 3.88 10.75
N ARG A 33 17.56 3.58 11.55
CA ARG A 33 18.92 3.34 11.03
C ARG A 33 18.96 2.12 10.11
N GLY A 34 18.26 1.04 10.47
CA GLY A 34 18.14 -0.16 9.65
C GLY A 34 17.42 0.11 8.33
N ALA A 35 16.32 0.87 8.38
CA ALA A 35 15.57 1.27 7.19
C ALA A 35 16.42 2.12 6.23
N VAL A 36 17.16 3.11 6.73
CA VAL A 36 18.08 3.91 5.91
C VAL A 36 19.19 3.05 5.32
N GLY A 37 19.70 2.07 6.07
CA GLY A 37 20.69 1.10 5.59
C GLY A 37 20.17 0.29 4.39
N GLN A 38 18.92 -0.19 4.46
CA GLN A 38 18.27 -0.89 3.35
C GLN A 38 18.01 0.04 2.15
N ALA A 39 17.57 1.28 2.40
CA ALA A 39 17.35 2.25 1.32
C ALA A 39 18.66 2.61 0.60
N LYS A 40 19.78 2.68 1.32
CA LYS A 40 21.10 2.94 0.73
C LYS A 40 21.53 1.88 -0.29
N GLN A 41 21.03 0.64 -0.19
CA GLN A 41 21.30 -0.40 -1.19
C GLN A 41 20.70 -0.06 -2.56
N ALA A 42 19.64 0.75 -2.60
CA ALA A 42 18.99 1.17 -3.84
C ALA A 42 19.53 2.51 -4.40
N VAL A 43 19.80 3.49 -3.52
CA VAL A 43 20.15 4.86 -3.96
C VAL A 43 21.62 5.23 -3.76
N HIS A 44 22.44 4.33 -3.19
CA HIS A 44 23.89 4.45 -2.99
C HIS A 44 24.39 5.69 -2.22
N ALA A 45 23.51 6.55 -1.72
CA ALA A 45 23.82 7.77 -0.99
C ALA A 45 22.96 7.93 0.28
N THR A 46 23.55 8.42 1.38
CA THR A 46 22.89 8.50 2.69
C THR A 46 21.76 9.52 2.72
N GLY A 47 21.96 10.73 2.16
CA GLY A 47 20.94 11.78 2.13
C GLY A 47 19.66 11.35 1.40
N PRO A 48 19.76 10.88 0.14
CA PRO A 48 18.60 10.37 -0.61
C PRO A 48 17.94 9.16 0.07
N ALA A 49 18.71 8.27 0.72
CA ALA A 49 18.15 7.13 1.45
C ALA A 49 17.30 7.59 2.64
N THR A 50 17.76 8.57 3.41
CA THR A 50 16.99 9.17 4.51
C THR A 50 15.72 9.83 4.00
N ALA A 51 15.80 10.62 2.93
CA ALA A 51 14.61 11.24 2.33
C ALA A 51 13.59 10.19 1.86
N LEU A 52 14.05 9.10 1.25
CA LEU A 52 13.18 8.02 0.79
C LEU A 52 12.46 7.33 1.96
N ILE A 53 13.13 7.09 3.08
CA ILE A 53 12.49 6.52 4.28
C ILE A 53 11.48 7.48 4.90
N LEU A 54 11.79 8.79 4.96
CA LEU A 54 10.84 9.78 5.48
C LEU A 54 9.60 9.90 4.59
N VAL A 55 9.77 9.91 3.27
CA VAL A 55 8.66 9.91 2.31
C VAL A 55 7.85 8.62 2.42
N GLY A 56 8.52 7.46 2.52
CA GLY A 56 7.86 6.17 2.72
C GLY A 56 7.03 6.15 4.00
N LEU A 57 7.60 6.60 5.12
CA LEU A 57 6.88 6.70 6.40
C LEU A 57 5.68 7.65 6.32
N PHE A 58 5.85 8.81 5.67
CA PHE A 58 4.75 9.75 5.45
C PHE A 58 3.62 9.11 4.63
N VAL A 59 3.96 8.43 3.53
CA VAL A 59 2.98 7.72 2.69
C VAL A 59 2.26 6.65 3.49
N GLU A 60 2.99 5.81 4.25
CA GLU A 60 2.40 4.73 5.05
C GLU A 60 1.41 5.24 6.10
N ILE A 61 1.65 6.39 6.69
CA ILE A 61 0.76 6.96 7.70
C ILE A 61 -0.41 7.68 7.02
N VAL A 62 -0.12 8.67 6.17
CA VAL A 62 -1.15 9.58 5.63
C VAL A 62 -2.09 8.85 4.67
N MET A 63 -1.56 8.01 3.77
CA MET A 63 -2.41 7.30 2.82
C MET A 63 -3.26 6.23 3.52
N SER A 64 -2.70 5.54 4.53
CA SER A 64 -3.49 4.59 5.33
C SER A 64 -4.65 5.27 6.05
N LEU A 65 -4.42 6.47 6.61
CA LEU A 65 -5.48 7.28 7.22
C LEU A 65 -6.51 7.76 6.19
N GLY A 66 -6.09 8.15 4.99
CA GLY A 66 -7.02 8.50 3.90
C GLY A 66 -7.96 7.34 3.56
N ILE A 67 -7.41 6.12 3.42
CA ILE A 67 -8.22 4.91 3.17
C ILE A 67 -9.18 4.60 4.32
N LEU A 68 -8.73 4.71 5.57
CA LEU A 68 -9.55 4.45 6.76
C LEU A 68 -10.64 5.49 6.99
N THR A 69 -10.37 6.76 6.70
CA THR A 69 -11.35 7.84 6.89
C THR A 69 -12.30 7.97 5.71
N GLY A 70 -11.91 7.48 4.54
CA GLY A 70 -12.65 7.67 3.29
C GLY A 70 -12.35 8.99 2.58
N ILE A 71 -11.43 9.81 3.11
CA ILE A 71 -11.04 11.10 2.55
C ILE A 71 -9.97 10.87 1.47
N ALA A 72 -10.28 11.26 0.23
CA ALA A 72 -9.43 11.05 -0.94
C ALA A 72 -8.88 9.61 -1.02
N ASP A 73 -9.70 8.64 -0.62
CA ASP A 73 -9.29 7.26 -0.36
C ASP A 73 -8.88 6.52 -1.63
N ARG A 74 -9.47 6.87 -2.77
CA ARG A 74 -9.09 6.34 -4.09
C ARG A 74 -7.67 6.77 -4.46
N PHE A 75 -7.33 8.06 -4.27
CA PHE A 75 -5.97 8.55 -4.47
C PHE A 75 -4.99 7.93 -3.47
N ALA A 76 -5.38 7.84 -2.20
CA ALA A 76 -4.55 7.24 -1.17
C ALA A 76 -4.22 5.76 -1.49
N ALA A 77 -5.22 5.00 -1.95
CA ALA A 77 -5.03 3.63 -2.40
C ALA A 77 -4.14 3.55 -3.65
N PHE A 78 -4.28 4.47 -4.61
CA PHE A 78 -3.41 4.52 -5.78
C PHE A 78 -1.93 4.73 -5.38
N VAL A 79 -1.67 5.66 -4.47
CA VAL A 79 -0.31 5.92 -3.96
C VAL A 79 0.23 4.70 -3.21
N LEU A 80 -0.56 4.06 -2.34
CA LEU A 80 -0.12 2.85 -1.63
C LEU A 80 0.09 1.65 -2.58
N ALA A 81 -0.72 1.51 -3.62
CA ALA A 81 -0.48 0.50 -4.66
C ALA A 81 0.86 0.72 -5.36
N GLY A 82 1.16 1.97 -5.73
CA GLY A 82 2.45 2.35 -6.28
C GLY A 82 3.60 2.05 -5.32
N TYR A 83 3.44 2.40 -4.05
CA TYR A 83 4.42 2.11 -2.99
C TYR A 83 4.71 0.60 -2.86
N CYS A 84 3.67 -0.24 -2.83
CA CYS A 84 3.81 -1.70 -2.83
C CYS A 84 4.56 -2.21 -4.06
N GLY A 85 4.18 -1.74 -5.25
CA GLY A 85 4.79 -2.15 -6.51
C GLY A 85 6.26 -1.77 -6.60
N VAL A 86 6.58 -0.51 -6.31
CA VAL A 86 7.97 -0.01 -6.27
C VAL A 86 8.79 -0.78 -5.23
N THR A 87 8.23 -1.02 -4.05
CA THR A 87 8.93 -1.76 -2.99
C THR A 87 9.24 -3.19 -3.40
N ALA A 88 8.28 -3.87 -4.06
CA ALA A 88 8.47 -5.21 -4.58
C ALA A 88 9.59 -5.24 -5.65
N LEU A 89 9.57 -4.31 -6.60
CA LEU A 89 10.54 -4.24 -7.70
C LEU A 89 11.97 -3.92 -7.24
N LEU A 90 12.12 -3.09 -6.21
CA LEU A 90 13.43 -2.66 -5.72
C LEU A 90 14.02 -3.62 -4.68
N TRP A 91 13.23 -4.09 -3.71
CA TRP A 91 13.73 -4.87 -2.57
C TRP A 91 13.36 -6.35 -2.59
N LYS A 92 12.42 -6.78 -3.44
CA LYS A 92 12.00 -8.20 -3.54
C LYS A 92 12.43 -8.83 -4.87
N GLN A 93 13.66 -8.53 -5.28
CA GLN A 93 14.26 -8.97 -6.54
C GLN A 93 14.66 -10.45 -6.47
N PHE A 94 13.67 -11.33 -6.54
CA PHE A 94 13.83 -12.77 -6.38
C PHE A 94 14.75 -13.42 -7.42
N TRP A 95 14.97 -12.74 -8.56
CA TRP A 95 15.86 -13.17 -9.62
C TRP A 95 17.35 -12.90 -9.37
N LYS A 96 17.71 -12.06 -8.38
CA LYS A 96 19.11 -11.72 -8.10
C LYS A 96 19.92 -12.83 -7.41
N PRO A 97 19.39 -13.54 -6.39
CA PRO A 97 20.18 -14.53 -5.65
C PRO A 97 20.57 -15.78 -6.44
N GLY A 98 19.81 -16.14 -7.50
CA GLY A 98 20.10 -17.32 -8.33
C GLY A 98 19.85 -18.69 -7.68
N ASP A 99 19.48 -18.73 -6.39
CA ASP A 99 19.27 -19.93 -5.57
C ASP A 99 17.79 -20.37 -5.48
N PHE A 100 16.99 -19.98 -6.46
CA PHE A 100 15.54 -20.21 -6.47
C PHE A 100 15.17 -21.70 -6.42
N TRP A 101 15.84 -22.51 -7.25
CA TRP A 101 15.57 -23.95 -7.36
C TRP A 101 16.14 -24.78 -6.21
N SER A 102 17.14 -24.25 -5.50
CA SER A 102 17.68 -24.86 -4.28
C SER A 102 16.89 -24.50 -3.02
N GLY A 103 15.78 -23.77 -3.15
CA GLY A 103 14.93 -23.37 -2.03
C GLY A 103 15.54 -22.30 -1.13
N GLY A 104 16.53 -21.56 -1.64
CA GLY A 104 17.22 -20.51 -0.90
C GLY A 104 16.47 -19.17 -0.88
N LYS A 105 17.22 -18.08 -0.72
CA LYS A 105 16.69 -16.74 -0.51
C LYS A 105 15.81 -16.25 -1.66
N GLY A 106 16.11 -16.64 -2.89
CA GLY A 106 15.31 -16.32 -4.08
C GLY A 106 13.88 -16.83 -3.98
N ARG A 107 13.65 -18.01 -3.37
CA ARG A 107 12.29 -18.55 -3.19
C ARG A 107 11.48 -17.75 -2.16
N GLU A 108 12.11 -17.30 -1.08
CA GLU A 108 11.46 -16.40 -0.10
C GLU A 108 11.08 -15.07 -0.76
N LEU A 109 12.03 -14.44 -1.47
CA LEU A 109 11.81 -13.16 -2.15
C LEU A 109 10.71 -13.26 -3.22
N PHE A 110 10.57 -14.41 -3.89
CA PHE A 110 9.51 -14.63 -4.87
C PHE A 110 8.13 -14.51 -4.25
N TRP A 111 7.90 -15.19 -3.11
CA TRP A 111 6.62 -15.11 -2.42
C TRP A 111 6.37 -13.72 -1.84
N ASP A 112 7.40 -13.06 -1.31
CA ASP A 112 7.30 -11.69 -0.84
C ASP A 112 6.92 -10.71 -1.96
N PHE A 113 7.52 -10.87 -3.14
CA PHE A 113 7.23 -10.06 -4.31
C PHE A 113 5.74 -10.16 -4.70
N TRP A 114 5.25 -11.38 -4.88
CA TRP A 114 3.86 -11.61 -5.30
C TRP A 114 2.85 -11.20 -4.24
N LYS A 115 3.15 -11.36 -2.95
CA LYS A 115 2.29 -10.85 -1.87
C LYS A 115 2.16 -9.32 -1.92
N ASN A 116 3.27 -8.61 -2.15
CA ASN A 116 3.24 -7.15 -2.29
C ASN A 116 2.48 -6.72 -3.55
N LEU A 117 2.66 -7.41 -4.66
CA LEU A 117 1.94 -7.09 -5.90
C LEU A 117 0.44 -7.40 -5.79
N ALA A 118 0.06 -8.51 -5.14
CA ALA A 118 -1.33 -8.83 -4.87
C ALA A 118 -1.98 -7.78 -3.94
N LEU A 119 -1.26 -7.32 -2.92
CA LEU A 119 -1.71 -6.24 -2.04
C LEU A 119 -1.87 -4.92 -2.82
N ALA A 120 -0.95 -4.61 -3.73
CA ALA A 120 -1.10 -3.48 -4.65
C ALA A 120 -2.39 -3.60 -5.47
N GLY A 121 -2.69 -4.79 -5.99
CA GLY A 121 -3.94 -5.08 -6.68
C GLY A 121 -5.19 -4.82 -5.82
N GLY A 122 -5.15 -5.20 -4.54
CA GLY A 122 -6.21 -4.89 -3.58
C GLY A 122 -6.46 -3.39 -3.42
N PHE A 123 -5.40 -2.58 -3.34
CA PHE A 123 -5.52 -1.12 -3.33
C PHE A 123 -5.99 -0.54 -4.67
N LEU A 124 -5.57 -1.12 -5.81
CA LEU A 124 -6.07 -0.70 -7.12
C LEU A 124 -7.57 -0.99 -7.29
N LEU A 125 -8.10 -2.04 -6.65
CA LEU A 125 -9.55 -2.26 -6.59
C LEU A 125 -10.28 -1.17 -5.78
N VAL A 126 -9.68 -0.65 -4.71
CA VAL A 126 -10.22 0.54 -4.02
C VAL A 126 -10.13 1.79 -4.90
N THR A 127 -9.05 1.92 -5.66
CA THR A 127 -8.80 3.05 -6.56
C THR A 127 -9.82 3.08 -7.71
N PHE A 128 -9.94 1.98 -8.44
CA PHE A 128 -10.68 1.92 -9.69
C PHE A 128 -12.05 1.29 -9.55
N GLY A 129 -12.37 0.62 -8.44
CA GLY A 129 -13.56 -0.23 -8.33
C GLY A 129 -13.41 -1.54 -9.11
N THR A 130 -14.53 -2.24 -9.28
CA THR A 130 -14.59 -3.54 -9.98
C THR A 130 -15.06 -3.44 -11.43
N GLY A 131 -15.44 -2.26 -11.91
CA GLY A 131 -15.90 -2.01 -13.27
C GLY A 131 -14.84 -1.35 -14.15
N ALA A 132 -14.89 -1.59 -15.47
CA ALA A 132 -13.98 -0.90 -16.39
C ALA A 132 -14.33 0.60 -16.56
N SER A 133 -15.62 0.94 -16.47
CA SER A 133 -16.11 2.33 -16.61
C SER A 133 -15.68 3.25 -15.46
N THR A 134 -15.32 2.70 -14.30
CA THR A 134 -14.93 3.47 -13.11
C THR A 134 -13.47 3.91 -13.12
N VAL A 135 -12.69 3.46 -14.11
CA VAL A 135 -11.30 3.90 -14.33
C VAL A 135 -11.26 5.37 -14.74
N GLU A 136 -12.09 5.78 -15.71
CA GLU A 136 -12.15 7.18 -16.17
C GLU A 136 -12.56 8.12 -15.03
N ASN A 137 -13.49 7.68 -14.17
CA ASN A 137 -13.92 8.44 -13.00
C ASN A 137 -12.79 8.76 -12.02
N PHE A 138 -11.76 7.91 -11.92
CA PHE A 138 -10.62 8.22 -11.07
C PHE A 138 -9.75 9.31 -11.70
N PHE A 139 -9.54 9.28 -13.01
CA PHE A 139 -8.70 10.27 -13.67
C PHE A 139 -9.38 11.64 -13.80
N SER A 140 -10.72 11.67 -13.84
CA SER A 140 -11.48 12.92 -13.85
C SER A 140 -11.52 13.62 -12.50
N ASP A 141 -11.62 12.86 -11.40
CA ASP A 141 -11.58 13.38 -10.03
C ASP A 141 -10.82 12.42 -9.09
N PRO A 142 -9.49 12.48 -9.06
CA PRO A 142 -8.69 11.53 -8.26
C PRO A 142 -8.85 11.74 -6.76
N PHE A 143 -9.13 12.97 -6.32
CA PHE A 143 -9.27 13.33 -4.91
C PHE A 143 -10.69 13.16 -4.37
N ALA A 144 -11.63 12.67 -5.21
CA ALA A 144 -12.96 12.30 -4.79
C ALA A 144 -12.93 11.34 -3.60
N SER A 145 -13.76 11.63 -2.60
CA SER A 145 -13.95 10.76 -1.43
C SER A 145 -15.09 9.80 -1.71
N SER A 146 -14.87 8.49 -1.55
CA SER A 146 -15.91 7.48 -1.84
C SER A 146 -17.01 7.41 -0.78
N ASN A 147 -16.85 8.08 0.37
CA ASN A 147 -17.78 8.06 1.50
C ASN A 147 -18.22 6.63 1.91
N PRO A 148 -17.27 5.73 2.22
CA PRO A 148 -17.53 4.29 2.39
C PRO A 148 -18.48 3.91 3.52
N TYR A 149 -18.75 4.84 4.44
CA TYR A 149 -19.57 4.64 5.61
C TYR A 149 -20.96 5.27 5.47
N SER A 150 -21.27 5.86 4.32
CA SER A 150 -22.62 6.37 4.05
C SER A 150 -23.59 5.20 3.84
N VAL A 151 -24.66 5.17 4.62
CA VAL A 151 -25.72 4.15 4.51
C VAL A 151 -27.00 4.72 3.90
N SER A 152 -26.94 5.92 3.31
CA SER A 152 -28.07 6.56 2.64
C SER A 152 -28.54 5.67 1.49
N GLU A 153 -29.84 5.42 1.45
CA GLU A 153 -30.54 4.64 0.44
C GLU A 153 -30.59 5.42 -0.89
N THR A 154 -29.44 5.65 -1.53
CA THR A 154 -29.38 6.36 -2.81
C THR A 154 -28.22 5.86 -3.66
N GLN A 155 -28.32 4.60 -4.08
CA GLN A 155 -27.83 4.10 -5.37
C GLN A 155 -28.66 2.84 -5.68
N ARG A 156 -29.83 3.01 -6.30
CA ARG A 156 -30.37 2.01 -7.22
C ARG A 156 -29.76 2.27 -8.58
#